data_AF-A0A924MGS4-F1
#
_entry.id   AF-A0A924MGS4-F1
#
_cell.length_a   1.000
_cell.length_b   1.000
_cell.length_c   1.000
_cell.angle_alpha   90.00
_cell.angle_beta   90.00
_cell.angle_gamma   90.00
#
_symmetry.space_group_name_H-M   'P 1'
#
loop_
_entity.id
_entity.type
_entity.pdbx_description
1 polymer ?
#
loop_
_entity_poly.entity_id
_entity_poly.type
_entity_poly.pdbx_seq_one_letter_code
_entity_poly.pdbx_strand_id
1 'polypeptide(L)'
;MANGPVNVKLEIPAGLYLYADGDFDNGIIAHEYAHGISTRLTGGRKNSSCLIAPEQMGEGWSDWIALMMQIKSGDVGETAKGIGTYAINEKTTGGGIRSFPYSTNMTINPLTFANTNGKTFIYTDKTTQVKTELVEPHDVGEVWAATLWDLTWAYVGKYGFSSDIYSGTGGNNKVMRLVLDAMKLQPCNPSFIQARNAIISADQATTGGQDYCLIWKVFARRGLGVNASSGSNTGNDTNIAAINDQVEDFTEPAAIPNCTLAVNKYLNSDKIGIYPNPSPKGVVYIHTNDFTGKLNIQVVDLAGRIVYRSVDVEFNSDSSFEKEINLNQLQKGIYIIKVSNQEINFTEKLFIK
;
A
#
# COMPACT_ATOMS: atom_id res chain seq x y z
N MET A 1 -34.32 58.84 -22.62
CA MET A 1 -34.16 57.38 -22.42
C MET A 1 -35.01 56.69 -23.45
N ALA A 2 -34.45 55.77 -24.24
CA ALA A 2 -35.21 55.09 -25.29
C ALA A 2 -36.17 54.06 -24.66
N ASN A 3 -37.48 54.26 -24.84
CA ASN A 3 -38.54 53.36 -24.35
C ASN A 3 -38.83 52.25 -25.38
N GLY A 4 -37.85 51.36 -25.60
CA GLY A 4 -38.00 50.20 -26.48
C GLY A 4 -37.85 48.87 -25.74
N PRO A 5 -38.42 47.77 -26.25
CA PRO A 5 -38.24 46.44 -25.68
C PRO A 5 -36.76 46.03 -25.68
N VAL A 6 -36.25 45.59 -24.52
CA VAL A 6 -34.89 45.06 -24.37
C VAL A 6 -34.94 43.55 -24.59
N ASN A 7 -34.29 43.09 -25.65
CA ASN A 7 -34.09 41.67 -25.88
C ASN A 7 -32.80 41.22 -25.18
N VAL A 8 -32.93 40.43 -24.10
CA VAL A 8 -31.80 39.82 -23.41
C VAL A 8 -31.67 38.37 -23.88
N LYS A 9 -30.46 38.00 -24.32
CA LYS A 9 -30.09 36.61 -24.57
C LYS A 9 -29.08 36.20 -23.50
N LEU A 10 -29.44 35.23 -22.68
CA LEU A 10 -28.48 34.51 -21.84
C LEU A 10 -27.81 33.47 -22.74
N GLU A 11 -26.52 33.63 -22.97
CA GLU A 11 -25.70 32.62 -23.62
C GLU A 11 -24.48 32.34 -22.74
N ILE A 12 -24.02 31.09 -22.76
CA ILE A 12 -22.74 30.72 -22.18
C ILE A 12 -21.69 30.94 -23.29
N PRO A 13 -20.81 31.94 -23.18
CA PRO A 13 -19.69 32.10 -24.09
C PRO A 13 -18.94 30.80 -24.33
N ALA A 14 -18.60 30.53 -25.58
CA ALA A 14 -17.67 29.46 -25.89
C ALA A 14 -16.33 29.76 -25.19
N GLY A 15 -15.90 28.88 -24.29
CA GLY A 15 -14.66 29.04 -23.51
C GLY A 15 -14.82 29.76 -22.16
N LEU A 16 -16.02 29.83 -21.57
CA LEU A 16 -16.28 30.45 -20.26
C LEU A 16 -15.70 29.69 -19.04
N TYR A 17 -14.58 28.98 -19.19
CA TYR A 17 -13.88 28.47 -18.02
C TYR A 17 -12.86 29.49 -17.56
N LEU A 18 -13.37 30.53 -16.91
CA LEU A 18 -12.58 31.60 -16.32
C LEU A 18 -12.24 31.18 -14.89
N TYR A 19 -10.96 30.84 -14.65
CA TYR A 19 -10.40 30.55 -13.32
C TYR A 19 -11.12 29.43 -12.56
N ALA A 20 -10.76 28.17 -12.86
CA ALA A 20 -11.05 27.08 -11.94
C ALA A 20 -10.52 27.44 -10.56
N ASP A 21 -11.40 27.50 -9.58
CA ASP A 21 -10.94 27.47 -8.22
C ASP A 21 -10.53 26.03 -7.89
N GLY A 22 -9.23 25.81 -7.69
CA GLY A 22 -8.63 24.51 -7.43
C GLY A 22 -9.19 23.84 -6.17
N ASP A 23 -9.79 24.61 -5.26
CA ASP A 23 -10.41 24.10 -4.04
C ASP A 23 -11.64 23.20 -4.32
N PHE A 24 -12.21 23.28 -5.53
CA PHE A 24 -13.28 22.39 -5.98
C PHE A 24 -12.77 21.08 -6.61
N ASP A 25 -11.46 20.93 -6.81
CA ASP A 25 -10.85 19.65 -7.16
C ASP A 25 -10.43 18.93 -5.88
N ASN A 26 -11.27 18.00 -5.43
CA ASN A 26 -10.97 17.18 -4.24
C ASN A 26 -9.63 16.42 -4.35
N GLY A 27 -9.15 16.15 -5.57
CA GLY A 27 -7.85 15.54 -5.80
C GLY A 27 -6.71 16.46 -5.37
N ILE A 28 -6.79 17.76 -5.70
CA ILE A 28 -5.80 18.76 -5.28
C ILE A 28 -5.80 18.88 -3.75
N ILE A 29 -6.98 19.04 -3.13
CA ILE A 29 -7.06 19.15 -1.66
C ILE A 29 -6.47 17.91 -0.96
N ALA A 30 -6.79 16.70 -1.45
CA ALA A 30 -6.24 15.47 -0.91
C ALA A 30 -4.71 15.38 -1.09
N HIS A 31 -4.19 15.81 -2.24
CA HIS A 31 -2.76 15.87 -2.53
C HIS A 31 -2.03 16.80 -1.55
N GLU A 32 -2.50 18.04 -1.39
CA GLU A 32 -1.86 19.01 -0.50
C GLU A 32 -1.87 18.54 0.97
N TYR A 33 -2.99 17.94 1.41
CA TYR A 33 -3.07 17.39 2.76
C TYR A 33 -2.12 16.20 2.96
N ALA A 34 -1.91 15.41 1.91
CA ALA A 34 -1.02 14.26 1.94
C ALA A 34 0.46 14.63 2.10
N HIS A 35 0.91 15.81 1.69
CA HIS A 35 2.24 16.32 2.07
C HIS A 35 2.39 16.42 3.58
N GLY A 36 1.36 16.91 4.27
CA GLY A 36 1.34 16.96 5.73
C GLY A 36 1.44 15.58 6.37
N ILE A 37 0.78 14.57 5.78
CA ILE A 37 0.85 13.17 6.24
C ILE A 37 2.26 12.61 6.03
N SER A 38 2.75 12.60 4.79
CA SER A 38 4.03 11.98 4.44
C SER A 38 5.21 12.62 5.16
N THR A 39 5.22 13.96 5.26
CA THR A 39 6.28 14.74 5.94
C THR A 39 6.30 14.52 7.45
N ARG A 40 5.15 14.25 8.09
CA ARG A 40 5.08 14.01 9.54
C ARG A 40 5.33 12.57 9.93
N LEU A 41 5.01 11.61 9.06
CA LEU A 41 5.26 10.19 9.33
C LEU A 41 6.72 9.83 9.05
N THR A 42 7.29 10.33 7.95
CA THR A 42 8.67 10.02 7.53
C THR A 42 9.71 10.61 8.47
N GLY A 43 10.65 9.79 8.96
CA GLY A 43 11.70 10.24 9.87
C GLY A 43 11.19 10.67 11.26
N GLY A 44 9.90 10.48 11.54
CA GLY A 44 9.27 10.73 12.84
C GLY A 44 8.69 12.13 13.01
N ARG A 45 7.59 12.22 13.78
CA ARG A 45 6.72 13.41 13.96
C ARG A 45 7.39 14.76 14.32
N LYS A 46 8.65 14.74 14.77
CA LYS A 46 9.39 15.95 15.19
C LYS A 46 10.31 16.49 14.08
N ASN A 47 10.45 15.78 12.96
CA ASN A 47 11.27 16.19 11.84
C ASN A 47 10.38 16.33 10.61
N SER A 48 10.41 17.50 9.96
CA SER A 48 9.65 17.78 8.74
C SER A 48 10.56 18.06 7.55
N SER A 49 11.85 17.74 7.65
CA SER A 49 12.86 17.90 6.60
C SER A 49 13.38 16.55 6.11
N CYS A 50 12.48 15.55 6.06
CA CYS A 50 12.82 14.17 5.75
C CYS A 50 12.39 13.70 4.36
N LEU A 51 11.89 14.60 3.52
CA LEU A 51 11.52 14.36 2.13
C LEU A 51 12.05 15.48 1.26
N ILE A 52 13.36 15.68 1.32
CA ILE A 52 14.05 16.75 0.58
C ILE A 52 15.09 16.24 -0.39
N ALA A 53 15.49 14.97 -0.26
CA ALA A 53 16.52 14.36 -1.10
C ALA A 53 16.09 14.23 -2.57
N PRO A 54 17.04 14.12 -3.52
CA PRO A 54 16.76 14.00 -4.95
C PRO A 54 15.66 12.99 -5.31
N GLU A 55 15.73 11.79 -4.74
CA GLU A 55 14.81 10.67 -5.04
C GLU A 55 13.56 10.68 -4.13
N GLN A 56 13.21 11.82 -3.53
CA GLN A 56 12.10 11.90 -2.58
C GLN A 56 10.75 11.60 -3.24
N MET A 57 9.86 10.94 -2.49
CA MET A 57 8.58 10.40 -2.97
C MET A 57 7.35 11.20 -2.50
N GLY A 58 7.54 12.38 -1.94
CA GLY A 58 6.53 13.31 -1.42
C GLY A 58 5.36 13.49 -2.37
N GLU A 59 5.66 13.96 -3.58
CA GLU A 59 4.69 14.15 -4.67
C GLU A 59 3.94 12.85 -5.03
N GLY A 60 4.65 11.73 -5.05
CA GLY A 60 4.09 10.43 -5.38
C GLY A 60 3.12 9.89 -4.32
N TRP A 61 3.43 10.07 -3.03
CA TRP A 61 2.47 9.73 -1.98
C TRP A 61 1.24 10.62 -2.02
N SER A 62 1.42 11.90 -2.35
CA SER A 62 0.33 12.86 -2.43
C SER A 62 -0.64 12.54 -3.57
N ASP A 63 -0.12 12.28 -4.77
CA ASP A 63 -0.91 11.80 -5.90
C ASP A 63 -1.61 10.47 -5.58
N TRP A 64 -0.90 9.53 -4.98
CA TRP A 64 -1.49 8.23 -4.64
C TRP A 64 -2.63 8.35 -3.62
N ILE A 65 -2.49 9.18 -2.58
CA ILE A 65 -3.57 9.42 -1.62
C ILE A 65 -4.77 10.10 -2.32
N ALA A 66 -4.53 11.07 -3.20
CA ALA A 66 -5.59 11.70 -3.98
C ALA A 66 -6.35 10.69 -4.84
N LEU A 67 -5.65 9.77 -5.51
CA LEU A 67 -6.27 8.68 -6.29
C LEU A 67 -7.08 7.73 -5.43
N MET A 68 -6.53 7.32 -4.27
CA MET A 68 -7.21 6.39 -3.36
C MET A 68 -8.57 6.94 -2.88
N MET A 69 -8.67 8.25 -2.69
CA MET A 69 -9.90 8.93 -2.30
C MET A 69 -10.95 9.00 -3.42
N GLN A 70 -10.59 8.68 -4.67
CA GLN A 70 -11.48 8.72 -5.83
C GLN A 70 -11.98 7.33 -6.27
N ILE A 71 -11.45 6.25 -5.69
CA ILE A 71 -11.87 4.89 -6.04
C ILE A 71 -13.31 4.64 -5.60
N LYS A 72 -14.11 4.06 -6.48
CA LYS A 72 -15.50 3.67 -6.23
C LYS A 72 -15.79 2.28 -6.78
N SER A 73 -16.91 1.70 -6.34
CA SER A 73 -17.36 0.39 -6.82
C SER A 73 -17.50 0.40 -8.35
N GLY A 74 -16.96 -0.64 -9.00
CA GLY A 74 -16.95 -0.79 -10.46
C GLY A 74 -15.75 -0.17 -11.18
N ASP A 75 -14.93 0.65 -10.51
CA ASP A 75 -13.66 1.09 -11.09
C ASP A 75 -12.70 -0.10 -11.27
N VAL A 76 -11.81 -0.01 -12.26
CA VAL A 76 -10.75 -1.00 -12.53
C VAL A 76 -9.42 -0.31 -12.77
N GLY A 77 -8.32 -0.95 -12.38
CA GLY A 77 -6.98 -0.34 -12.39
C GLY A 77 -6.42 0.03 -13.74
N GLU A 78 -6.90 -0.61 -14.81
CA GLU A 78 -6.49 -0.31 -16.18
C GLU A 78 -7.06 1.01 -16.70
N THR A 79 -8.09 1.55 -16.05
CA THR A 79 -8.70 2.83 -16.44
C THR A 79 -7.71 3.97 -16.21
N ALA A 80 -7.48 4.79 -17.23
CA ALA A 80 -6.66 6.00 -17.12
C ALA A 80 -7.24 7.00 -16.09
N LYS A 81 -6.41 7.45 -15.15
CA LYS A 81 -6.76 8.47 -14.16
C LYS A 81 -5.77 9.64 -14.21
N GLY A 82 -6.23 10.80 -14.67
CA GLY A 82 -5.46 12.05 -14.63
C GLY A 82 -5.55 12.75 -13.27
N ILE A 83 -4.59 13.63 -12.98
CA ILE A 83 -4.57 14.51 -11.80
C ILE A 83 -4.88 15.95 -12.22
N GLY A 84 -5.71 16.64 -11.44
CA GLY A 84 -5.98 18.07 -11.64
C GLY A 84 -6.81 18.41 -12.88
N THR A 85 -7.47 17.43 -13.51
CA THR A 85 -8.23 17.62 -14.77
C THR A 85 -9.27 18.72 -14.66
N TYR A 86 -9.94 18.86 -13.51
CA TYR A 86 -10.88 19.96 -13.27
C TYR A 86 -10.17 21.30 -13.33
N ALA A 87 -9.09 21.49 -12.56
CA ALA A 87 -8.38 22.77 -12.44
C ALA A 87 -7.84 23.30 -13.77
N ILE A 88 -7.52 22.41 -14.72
CA ILE A 88 -7.03 22.78 -16.06
C ILE A 88 -8.09 22.65 -17.17
N ASN A 89 -9.37 22.53 -16.81
CA ASN A 89 -10.50 22.47 -17.75
C ASN A 89 -10.49 21.28 -18.73
N GLU A 90 -9.93 20.16 -18.30
CA GLU A 90 -10.03 18.92 -19.07
C GLU A 90 -11.34 18.18 -18.74
N LYS A 91 -11.72 17.26 -19.63
CA LYS A 91 -12.76 16.27 -19.30
C LYS A 91 -12.29 15.44 -18.11
N THR A 92 -13.22 14.81 -17.40
CA THR A 92 -12.91 13.85 -16.31
C THR A 92 -12.09 12.64 -16.77
N THR A 93 -11.97 12.43 -18.09
CA THR A 93 -11.11 11.42 -18.73
C THR A 93 -9.82 12.01 -19.31
N GLY A 94 -9.49 13.24 -18.97
CA GLY A 94 -8.30 13.97 -19.41
C GLY A 94 -7.00 13.39 -18.84
N GLY A 95 -5.88 13.83 -19.42
CA GLY A 95 -4.55 13.37 -19.01
C GLY A 95 -4.10 13.97 -17.68
N GLY A 96 -4.57 15.18 -17.37
CA GLY A 96 -4.14 15.92 -16.20
C GLY A 96 -2.74 16.51 -16.35
N ILE A 97 -2.11 16.79 -15.22
CA ILE A 97 -0.85 17.54 -15.13
C ILE A 97 0.42 16.68 -15.02
N ARG A 98 0.29 15.35 -15.10
CA ARG A 98 1.43 14.40 -15.04
C ARG A 98 1.79 13.92 -16.44
N SER A 99 2.97 13.31 -16.61
CA SER A 99 3.44 12.84 -17.93
C SER A 99 2.53 11.76 -18.52
N PHE A 100 1.97 10.91 -17.66
CA PHE A 100 1.03 9.85 -18.03
C PHE A 100 -0.11 9.77 -17.01
N PRO A 101 -1.34 9.47 -17.45
CA PRO A 101 -2.40 9.10 -16.52
C PRO A 101 -2.00 7.88 -15.70
N TYR A 102 -2.43 7.79 -14.44
CA TYR A 102 -2.21 6.59 -13.64
C TYR A 102 -3.09 5.44 -14.15
N SER A 103 -2.46 4.30 -14.40
CA SER A 103 -3.11 3.08 -14.88
C SER A 103 -2.19 1.88 -14.62
N THR A 104 -2.78 0.72 -14.33
CA THR A 104 -2.06 -0.56 -14.31
C THR A 104 -1.76 -1.08 -15.71
N ASN A 105 -2.34 -0.49 -16.76
CA ASN A 105 -1.99 -0.79 -18.13
C ASN A 105 -0.69 -0.07 -18.51
N MET A 106 0.39 -0.84 -18.72
CA MET A 106 1.72 -0.30 -19.05
C MET A 106 1.76 0.38 -20.43
N THR A 107 0.76 0.21 -21.30
CA THR A 107 0.66 0.99 -22.54
C THR A 107 0.11 2.39 -22.30
N ILE A 108 -0.60 2.62 -21.19
CA ILE A 108 -1.12 3.94 -20.78
C ILE A 108 -0.09 4.64 -19.87
N ASN A 109 0.46 3.90 -18.90
CA ASN A 109 1.50 4.40 -18.02
C ASN A 109 2.72 3.47 -18.05
N PRO A 110 3.71 3.76 -18.92
CA PRO A 110 4.88 2.93 -19.09
C PRO A 110 5.97 3.18 -18.03
N LEU A 111 5.75 4.07 -17.06
CA LEU A 111 6.79 4.51 -16.14
C LEU A 111 7.34 3.34 -15.31
N THR A 112 8.67 3.24 -15.28
CA THR A 112 9.47 2.35 -14.44
C THR A 112 10.50 3.15 -13.65
N PHE A 113 11.19 2.49 -12.73
CA PHE A 113 12.20 3.12 -11.87
C PHE A 113 13.31 3.81 -12.67
N ALA A 114 13.72 3.29 -13.82
CA ALA A 114 14.71 3.97 -14.65
C ALA A 114 14.24 5.35 -15.16
N ASN A 115 12.94 5.62 -15.18
CA ASN A 115 12.39 6.92 -15.60
C ASN A 115 12.52 8.01 -14.53
N THR A 116 13.00 7.70 -13.32
CA THR A 116 13.46 8.76 -12.41
C THR A 116 14.73 9.43 -12.94
N ASN A 117 15.53 8.71 -13.73
CA ASN A 117 16.78 9.24 -14.25
C ASN A 117 16.55 10.48 -15.14
N GLY A 118 17.29 11.54 -14.87
CA GLY A 118 17.29 12.76 -15.68
C GLY A 118 16.03 13.63 -15.53
N LYS A 119 15.21 13.39 -14.51
CA LYS A 119 14.04 14.22 -14.19
C LYS A 119 14.48 15.53 -13.54
N THR A 120 14.80 16.52 -14.38
CA THR A 120 15.26 17.85 -13.95
C THR A 120 14.48 18.97 -14.64
N PHE A 121 14.53 20.16 -14.05
CA PHE A 121 14.02 21.39 -14.65
C PHE A 121 14.99 22.55 -14.42
N ILE A 122 14.86 23.61 -15.22
CA ILE A 122 15.64 24.83 -15.06
C ILE A 122 14.85 25.86 -14.26
N TYR A 123 15.21 26.02 -12.98
CA TYR A 123 14.72 27.12 -12.16
C TYR A 123 15.42 28.42 -12.56
N THR A 124 14.64 29.47 -12.82
CA THR A 124 15.16 30.83 -13.02
C THR A 124 14.78 31.68 -11.83
N ASP A 125 15.78 32.12 -11.07
CA ASP A 125 15.56 33.03 -9.95
C ASP A 125 14.98 34.36 -10.45
N LYS A 126 13.81 34.73 -9.94
CA LYS A 126 13.07 35.91 -10.44
C LYS A 126 13.82 37.22 -10.22
N THR A 127 14.75 37.29 -9.26
CA THR A 127 15.45 38.52 -8.87
C THR A 127 16.81 38.62 -9.57
N THR A 128 17.60 37.56 -9.50
CA THR A 128 18.98 37.51 -10.02
C THR A 128 19.07 37.02 -11.46
N GLN A 129 17.98 36.43 -11.99
CA GLN A 129 17.93 35.78 -13.31
C GLN A 129 18.92 34.63 -13.49
N VAL A 130 19.53 34.14 -12.39
CA VAL A 130 20.39 32.96 -12.39
C VAL A 130 19.55 31.74 -12.71
N LYS A 131 20.05 30.92 -13.62
CA LYS A 131 19.46 29.64 -14.01
C LYS A 131 20.18 28.51 -13.30
N THR A 132 19.41 27.70 -12.57
CA THR A 132 19.90 26.53 -11.84
C THR A 132 19.11 25.32 -12.29
N GLU A 133 19.82 24.25 -12.64
CA GLU A 133 19.18 22.95 -12.86
C GLU A 133 18.88 22.32 -11.50
N LEU A 134 17.62 21.90 -11.30
CA LEU A 134 17.13 21.25 -10.09
C LEU A 134 16.42 19.95 -10.45
N VAL A 135 16.39 18.99 -9.53
CA VAL A 135 15.57 17.79 -9.66
C VAL A 135 14.10 18.17 -9.67
N GLU A 136 13.31 17.60 -10.57
CA GLU A 136 11.87 17.83 -10.67
C GLU A 136 11.11 16.81 -9.81
N PRO A 137 10.68 17.18 -8.60
CA PRO A 137 10.09 16.22 -7.66
C PRO A 137 8.77 15.62 -8.16
N HIS A 138 7.99 16.34 -8.97
CA HIS A 138 6.72 15.84 -9.49
C HIS A 138 6.95 14.68 -10.47
N ASP A 139 7.97 14.81 -11.32
CA ASP A 139 8.37 13.83 -12.31
C ASP A 139 9.01 12.59 -11.67
N VAL A 140 9.70 12.75 -10.54
CA VAL A 140 10.16 11.62 -9.72
C VAL A 140 8.95 10.95 -9.04
N GLY A 141 8.06 11.76 -8.47
CA GLY A 141 6.87 11.31 -7.74
C GLY A 141 5.89 10.48 -8.58
N GLU A 142 5.69 10.81 -9.85
CA GLU A 142 4.78 10.06 -10.74
C GLU A 142 5.18 8.59 -10.91
N VAL A 143 6.49 8.28 -10.89
CA VAL A 143 6.99 6.90 -10.94
C VAL A 143 6.59 6.12 -9.69
N TRP A 144 6.71 6.76 -8.52
CA TRP A 144 6.32 6.17 -7.24
C TRP A 144 4.81 5.97 -7.13
N ALA A 145 4.03 6.99 -7.47
CA ALA A 145 2.57 6.91 -7.48
C ALA A 145 2.05 5.82 -8.43
N ALA A 146 2.63 5.69 -9.63
CA ALA A 146 2.28 4.63 -10.57
C ALA A 146 2.55 3.22 -9.99
N THR A 147 3.65 3.06 -9.25
CA THR A 147 3.97 1.79 -8.56
C THR A 147 2.96 1.48 -7.44
N LEU A 148 2.59 2.47 -6.63
CA LEU A 148 1.58 2.29 -5.59
C LEU A 148 0.16 2.08 -6.14
N TRP A 149 -0.13 2.63 -7.32
CA TRP A 149 -1.38 2.35 -8.03
C TRP A 149 -1.48 0.88 -8.43
N ASP A 150 -0.40 0.30 -8.98
CA ASP A 150 -0.33 -1.14 -9.25
C ASP A 150 -0.52 -1.96 -7.97
N LEU A 151 0.08 -1.52 -6.85
CA LEU A 151 -0.05 -2.18 -5.55
C LEU A 151 -1.51 -2.16 -5.06
N THR A 152 -2.17 -1.03 -5.23
CA THR A 152 -3.56 -0.83 -4.83
C THR A 152 -4.47 -1.84 -5.52
N TRP A 153 -4.35 -1.95 -6.84
CA TRP A 153 -5.18 -2.87 -7.61
C TRP A 153 -4.82 -4.34 -7.42
N ALA A 154 -3.56 -4.65 -7.10
CA ALA A 154 -3.17 -5.99 -6.68
C ALA A 154 -3.85 -6.37 -5.34
N TYR A 155 -3.88 -5.47 -4.36
CA TYR A 155 -4.58 -5.68 -3.10
C TYR A 155 -6.11 -5.77 -3.29
N VAL A 156 -6.71 -4.89 -4.10
CA VAL A 156 -8.13 -4.96 -4.43
C VAL A 156 -8.47 -6.27 -5.16
N GLY A 157 -7.61 -6.74 -6.07
CA GLY A 157 -7.79 -8.02 -6.74
C GLY A 157 -7.73 -9.21 -5.78
N LYS A 158 -6.88 -9.16 -4.74
CA LYS A 158 -6.75 -10.23 -3.74
C LYS A 158 -7.84 -10.21 -2.67
N TYR A 159 -8.23 -9.03 -2.19
CA TYR A 159 -9.08 -8.86 -1.01
C TYR A 159 -10.45 -8.24 -1.30
N GLY A 160 -10.76 -7.95 -2.56
CA GLY A 160 -11.94 -7.20 -2.95
C GLY A 160 -11.83 -5.70 -2.65
N PHE A 161 -12.80 -4.92 -3.12
CA PHE A 161 -12.95 -3.50 -2.78
C PHE A 161 -14.00 -3.33 -1.68
N SER A 162 -13.77 -2.40 -0.76
CA SER A 162 -14.77 -1.95 0.21
C SER A 162 -15.07 -0.47 -0.01
N SER A 163 -16.35 -0.13 -0.16
CA SER A 163 -16.81 1.26 -0.23
C SER A 163 -16.74 1.98 1.12
N ASP A 164 -16.66 1.25 2.23
CA ASP A 164 -16.39 1.82 3.54
C ASP A 164 -14.88 2.05 3.70
N ILE A 165 -14.47 3.32 3.62
CA ILE A 165 -13.07 3.73 3.74
C ILE A 165 -12.58 3.76 5.20
N TYR A 166 -13.49 3.82 6.18
CA TYR A 166 -13.14 4.01 7.60
C TYR A 166 -12.96 2.68 8.32
N SER A 167 -13.94 1.77 8.19
CA SER A 167 -13.95 0.47 8.87
C SER A 167 -13.91 -0.73 7.94
N GLY A 168 -13.82 -0.50 6.62
CA GLY A 168 -13.74 -1.56 5.63
C GLY A 168 -12.51 -2.45 5.80
N THR A 169 -12.64 -3.70 5.35
CA THR A 169 -11.57 -4.71 5.38
C THR A 169 -11.07 -5.09 3.99
N GLY A 170 -11.49 -4.35 2.96
CA GLY A 170 -11.12 -4.57 1.56
C GLY A 170 -9.66 -4.24 1.26
N GLY A 171 -9.21 -4.60 0.06
CA GLY A 171 -7.85 -4.36 -0.42
C GLY A 171 -7.45 -2.89 -0.37
N ASN A 172 -8.37 -1.98 -0.71
CA ASN A 172 -8.15 -0.53 -0.60
C ASN A 172 -7.90 -0.07 0.84
N ASN A 173 -8.58 -0.64 1.84
CA ASN A 173 -8.31 -0.33 3.24
C ASN A 173 -6.96 -0.91 3.71
N LYS A 174 -6.68 -2.17 3.34
CA LYS A 174 -5.46 -2.87 3.72
C LYS A 174 -4.21 -2.18 3.15
N VAL A 175 -4.21 -1.82 1.87
CA VAL A 175 -3.08 -1.13 1.23
C VAL A 175 -2.90 0.29 1.78
N MET A 176 -4.00 1.01 2.06
CA MET A 176 -3.93 2.32 2.72
C MET A 176 -3.22 2.22 4.07
N ARG A 177 -3.62 1.24 4.89
CA ARG A 177 -2.98 1.02 6.18
C ARG A 177 -1.50 0.67 6.04
N LEU A 178 -1.19 -0.23 5.11
CA LEU A 178 0.17 -0.69 4.85
C LEU A 178 1.11 0.46 4.47
N VAL A 179 0.71 1.30 3.50
CA VAL A 179 1.53 2.43 3.04
C VAL A 179 1.73 3.45 4.14
N LEU A 180 0.70 3.78 4.93
CA LEU A 180 0.83 4.69 6.07
C LEU A 180 1.73 4.12 7.18
N ASP A 181 1.73 2.81 7.40
CA ASP A 181 2.65 2.17 8.34
C ASP A 181 4.08 2.13 7.79
N ALA A 182 4.26 1.93 6.48
CA ALA A 182 5.56 1.99 5.83
C ALA A 182 6.22 3.37 5.95
N MET A 183 5.46 4.45 5.78
CA MET A 183 5.97 5.82 5.98
C MET A 183 6.52 6.05 7.38
N LYS A 184 5.98 5.36 8.41
CA LYS A 184 6.48 5.44 9.79
C LYS A 184 7.77 4.65 10.00
N LEU A 185 8.00 3.63 9.19
CA LEU A 185 9.15 2.72 9.31
C LEU A 185 10.35 3.17 8.48
N GLN A 186 10.12 3.85 7.35
CA GLN A 186 11.19 4.28 6.47
C GLN A 186 12.09 5.35 7.14
N PRO A 187 13.39 5.40 6.78
CA PRO A 187 14.30 6.39 7.33
C PRO A 187 13.95 7.81 6.85
N CYS A 188 14.62 8.80 7.43
CA CYS A 188 14.60 10.16 6.90
C CYS A 188 15.33 10.19 5.54
N ASN A 189 14.78 10.91 4.56
CA ASN A 189 15.25 10.92 3.17
C ASN A 189 15.43 9.51 2.58
N PRO A 190 14.35 8.70 2.53
CA PRO A 190 14.43 7.36 1.98
C PRO A 190 14.62 7.40 0.46
N SER A 191 15.42 6.48 -0.06
CA SER A 191 15.38 6.10 -1.48
C SER A 191 14.12 5.29 -1.84
N PHE A 192 13.80 5.11 -3.12
CA PHE A 192 12.68 4.25 -3.54
C PHE A 192 12.84 2.82 -3.02
N ILE A 193 14.07 2.30 -3.05
CA ILE A 193 14.40 0.98 -2.51
C ILE A 193 14.13 0.91 -1.01
N GLN A 194 14.51 1.94 -0.26
CA GLN A 194 14.27 1.98 1.19
C GLN A 194 12.77 2.07 1.50
N ALA A 195 12.00 2.85 0.74
CA ALA A 195 10.55 2.92 0.91
C ALA A 195 9.85 1.61 0.51
N ARG A 196 10.24 0.96 -0.59
CA ARG A 196 9.78 -0.39 -0.95
C ARG A 196 10.04 -1.38 0.19
N ASN A 197 11.26 -1.39 0.71
CA ASN A 197 11.66 -2.28 1.80
C ASN A 197 10.87 -1.95 3.10
N ALA A 198 10.52 -0.70 3.33
CA ALA A 198 9.66 -0.30 4.43
C ALA A 198 8.22 -0.81 4.26
N ILE A 199 7.68 -0.83 3.04
CA ILE A 199 6.37 -1.44 2.73
C ILE A 199 6.38 -2.94 3.00
N ILE A 200 7.43 -3.65 2.55
CA ILE A 200 7.59 -5.08 2.84
C ILE A 200 7.72 -5.31 4.35
N SER A 201 8.45 -4.44 5.05
CA SER A 201 8.63 -4.52 6.51
C SER A 201 7.31 -4.25 7.26
N ALA A 202 6.49 -3.33 6.77
CA ALA A 202 5.16 -3.05 7.31
C ALA A 202 4.22 -4.26 7.15
N ASP A 203 4.27 -4.96 6.02
CA ASP A 203 3.51 -6.20 5.81
C ASP A 203 4.00 -7.30 6.75
N GLN A 204 5.32 -7.45 6.89
CA GLN A 204 5.92 -8.41 7.82
C GLN A 204 5.49 -8.15 9.27
N ALA A 205 5.44 -6.89 9.69
CA ALA A 205 5.04 -6.50 11.04
C ALA A 205 3.54 -6.68 11.29
N THR A 206 2.70 -6.40 10.29
CA THR A 206 1.24 -6.35 10.45
C THR A 206 0.58 -7.70 10.22
N THR A 207 1.00 -8.42 9.18
CA THR A 207 0.33 -9.66 8.74
C THR A 207 1.21 -10.89 8.93
N GLY A 208 2.51 -10.69 9.17
CA GLY A 208 3.50 -11.76 9.15
C GLY A 208 4.06 -12.04 7.75
N GLY A 209 3.90 -11.13 6.79
CA GLY A 209 4.46 -11.27 5.44
C GLY A 209 3.51 -11.95 4.45
N GLN A 210 2.19 -11.87 4.68
CA GLN A 210 1.18 -12.58 3.87
C GLN A 210 1.06 -12.06 2.44
N ASP A 211 1.50 -10.82 2.20
CA ASP A 211 1.47 -10.15 0.92
C ASP A 211 2.86 -9.94 0.33
N TYR A 212 3.91 -10.49 0.96
CA TYR A 212 5.31 -10.33 0.56
C TYR A 212 5.52 -10.49 -0.95
N CYS A 213 5.02 -11.57 -1.54
CA CYS A 213 5.27 -11.86 -2.96
C CYS A 213 4.38 -11.05 -3.90
N LEU A 214 3.18 -10.67 -3.45
CA LEU A 214 2.32 -9.73 -4.18
C LEU A 214 2.98 -8.35 -4.25
N ILE A 215 3.52 -7.87 -3.12
CA ILE A 215 4.28 -6.63 -3.04
C ILE A 215 5.49 -6.70 -3.97
N TRP A 216 6.34 -7.73 -3.84
CA TRP A 216 7.51 -7.88 -4.69
C TRP A 216 7.21 -7.92 -6.17
N LYS A 217 6.18 -8.67 -6.59
CA LYS A 217 5.76 -8.75 -7.99
C LYS A 217 5.38 -7.38 -8.55
N VAL A 218 4.65 -6.57 -7.77
CA VAL A 218 4.26 -5.21 -8.17
C VAL A 218 5.48 -4.32 -8.32
N PHE A 219 6.37 -4.30 -7.32
CA PHE A 219 7.56 -3.46 -7.37
C PHE A 219 8.52 -3.89 -8.48
N ALA A 220 8.78 -5.19 -8.63
CA ALA A 220 9.60 -5.72 -9.72
C ALA A 220 9.04 -5.35 -11.09
N ARG A 221 7.72 -5.41 -11.30
CA ARG A 221 7.08 -4.98 -12.56
C ARG A 221 7.40 -3.54 -12.96
N ARG A 222 7.60 -2.64 -11.98
CA ARG A 222 7.95 -1.22 -12.19
C ARG A 222 9.45 -0.96 -12.06
N GLY A 223 10.30 -1.98 -12.17
CA GLY A 223 11.75 -1.82 -12.14
C GLY A 223 12.38 -1.73 -10.74
N LEU A 224 11.60 -1.98 -9.68
CA LEU A 224 12.04 -1.99 -8.28
C LEU A 224 12.23 -3.42 -7.76
N GLY A 225 12.84 -4.29 -8.58
CA GLY A 225 13.18 -5.68 -8.27
C GLY A 225 14.33 -5.85 -7.27
N VAL A 226 14.67 -7.10 -6.97
CA VAL A 226 15.63 -7.43 -5.90
C VAL A 226 17.03 -6.85 -6.11
N ASN A 227 17.44 -6.66 -7.38
CA ASN A 227 18.75 -6.14 -7.75
C ASN A 227 18.71 -4.66 -8.17
N ALA A 228 17.56 -3.98 -8.05
CA ALA A 228 17.46 -2.56 -8.35
C ALA A 228 18.42 -1.78 -7.44
N SER A 229 18.93 -0.65 -7.93
CA SER A 229 19.84 0.22 -7.18
C SER A 229 19.39 1.68 -7.28
N SER A 230 19.27 2.37 -6.15
CA SER A 230 18.94 3.79 -6.09
C SER A 230 20.15 4.70 -6.27
N GLY A 231 21.36 4.14 -6.23
CA GLY A 231 22.58 4.95 -6.27
C GLY A 231 22.71 5.88 -5.05
N SER A 232 23.20 7.09 -5.28
CA SER A 232 23.29 8.15 -4.27
C SER A 232 21.94 8.85 -4.10
N ASN A 233 21.49 9.05 -2.87
CA ASN A 233 20.31 9.87 -2.56
C ASN A 233 20.65 10.96 -1.51
N THR A 234 21.81 11.58 -1.67
CA THR A 234 22.35 12.55 -0.69
C THR A 234 22.00 13.99 -1.05
N GLY A 235 21.84 14.84 -0.03
CA GLY A 235 21.58 16.26 -0.21
C GLY A 235 20.11 16.57 -0.46
N ASN A 236 19.85 17.43 -1.45
CA ASN A 236 18.52 17.89 -1.83
C ASN A 236 18.39 17.99 -3.37
N ASP A 237 17.32 18.62 -3.84
CA ASP A 237 17.02 18.91 -5.24
C ASP A 237 18.14 19.58 -6.06
N THR A 238 19.19 20.14 -5.44
CA THR A 238 20.36 20.65 -6.18
C THR A 238 21.35 19.56 -6.60
N ASN A 239 21.25 18.35 -6.05
CA ASN A 239 22.17 17.25 -6.36
C ASN A 239 21.69 16.44 -7.58
N ILE A 240 21.87 17.00 -8.78
CA ILE A 240 21.45 16.38 -10.04
C ILE A 240 22.10 15.03 -10.30
N ALA A 241 23.34 14.82 -9.87
CA ALA A 241 24.04 13.56 -10.09
C ALA A 241 23.34 12.37 -9.40
N ALA A 242 22.66 12.62 -8.28
CA ALA A 242 21.93 11.63 -7.49
C ALA A 242 20.57 11.22 -8.08
N ILE A 243 20.13 11.82 -9.19
CA ILE A 243 18.94 11.37 -9.94
C ILE A 243 19.33 10.83 -11.33
N ASN A 244 20.56 10.34 -11.49
CA ASN A 244 21.07 9.84 -12.78
C ASN A 244 21.79 8.50 -12.66
N ASP A 245 21.72 7.84 -11.50
CA ASP A 245 22.39 6.60 -11.18
C ASP A 245 21.44 5.49 -10.69
N GLN A 246 20.13 5.68 -10.91
CA GLN A 246 19.15 4.63 -10.64
C GLN A 246 19.25 3.53 -11.69
N VAL A 247 19.30 2.29 -11.22
CA VAL A 247 19.33 1.09 -12.07
C VAL A 247 18.09 0.26 -11.73
N GLU A 248 17.26 0.04 -12.74
CA GLU A 248 16.08 -0.80 -12.60
C GLU A 248 16.43 -2.30 -12.67
N ASP A 249 15.60 -3.08 -12.00
CA ASP A 249 15.61 -4.53 -12.06
C ASP A 249 14.17 -5.05 -12.01
N PHE A 250 13.90 -6.09 -12.79
CA PHE A 250 12.57 -6.71 -12.86
C PHE A 250 12.54 -8.09 -12.18
N THR A 251 13.63 -8.46 -11.51
CA THR A 251 13.76 -9.77 -10.87
C THR A 251 12.96 -9.80 -9.57
N GLU A 252 12.02 -10.76 -9.47
CA GLU A 252 11.35 -11.10 -8.22
C GLU A 252 12.27 -11.94 -7.33
N PRO A 253 12.13 -11.91 -5.98
CA PRO A 253 12.89 -12.79 -5.10
C PRO A 253 12.60 -14.26 -5.42
N ALA A 254 13.60 -15.13 -5.22
CA ALA A 254 13.40 -16.56 -5.31
C ALA A 254 12.21 -16.99 -4.43
N ALA A 255 11.37 -17.89 -4.94
CA ALA A 255 10.15 -18.32 -4.26
C ALA A 255 10.47 -18.86 -2.85
N ILE A 256 10.26 -18.02 -1.83
CA ILE A 256 10.31 -18.42 -0.43
C ILE A 256 8.96 -19.00 0.00
N PRO A 257 8.84 -19.72 1.14
CA PRO A 257 7.58 -20.30 1.60
C PRO A 257 6.43 -19.30 1.77
N ASN A 258 6.70 -17.99 1.89
CA ASN A 258 5.68 -16.94 1.89
C ASN A 258 5.11 -16.63 0.48
N CYS A 259 5.67 -17.22 -0.59
CA CYS A 259 5.21 -17.09 -1.99
C CYS A 259 4.31 -18.20 -2.46
N THR A 260 4.15 -19.28 -1.70
CA THR A 260 3.04 -20.20 -1.92
C THR A 260 1.77 -19.55 -1.40
N LEU A 261 0.94 -19.05 -2.33
CA LEU A 261 -0.48 -18.73 -2.18
C LEU A 261 -0.98 -18.86 -0.73
N ALA A 262 -0.84 -17.78 0.03
CA ALA A 262 -1.50 -17.63 1.32
C ALA A 262 -3.01 -17.46 1.11
N VAL A 263 -3.65 -18.48 0.54
CA VAL A 263 -5.11 -18.58 0.41
C VAL A 263 -5.73 -18.99 1.75
N ASN A 264 -4.93 -19.52 2.70
CA ASN A 264 -5.50 -20.19 3.88
C ASN A 264 -5.39 -19.42 5.20
N LYS A 265 -4.71 -18.27 5.27
CA LYS A 265 -4.63 -17.50 6.51
C LYS A 265 -5.78 -16.48 6.67
N TYR A 266 -6.43 -16.07 5.58
CA TYR A 266 -7.52 -15.07 5.61
C TYR A 266 -8.94 -15.65 5.64
N LEU A 267 -9.13 -16.96 5.53
CA LEU A 267 -10.48 -17.55 5.64
C LEU A 267 -10.88 -17.94 7.06
N ASN A 268 -9.93 -18.01 8.01
CA ASN A 268 -10.16 -18.67 9.29
C ASN A 268 -9.84 -17.84 10.54
N SER A 269 -9.24 -16.64 10.47
CA SER A 269 -8.96 -15.86 11.70
C SER A 269 -10.23 -15.40 12.42
N ASP A 270 -11.35 -15.26 11.70
CA ASP A 270 -12.66 -14.93 12.28
C ASP A 270 -13.45 -16.20 12.64
N LYS A 271 -13.01 -17.38 12.16
CA LYS A 271 -13.66 -18.67 12.35
C LYS A 271 -13.00 -19.57 13.38
N ILE A 272 -11.71 -19.41 13.68
CA ILE A 272 -10.97 -20.23 14.65
C ILE A 272 -10.14 -19.31 15.54
N GLY A 273 -10.34 -19.38 16.86
CA GLY A 273 -9.58 -18.62 17.85
C GLY A 273 -8.96 -19.52 18.91
N ILE A 274 -7.79 -19.14 19.42
CA ILE A 274 -7.06 -19.90 20.46
C ILE A 274 -6.80 -19.03 21.68
N TYR A 275 -7.32 -19.42 22.84
CA TYR A 275 -7.16 -18.65 24.08
C TYR A 275 -7.14 -19.53 25.34
N PRO A 276 -6.62 -19.04 26.48
CA PRO A 276 -5.79 -17.85 26.59
C PRO A 276 -4.44 -18.09 25.89
N ASN A 277 -4.01 -17.09 25.11
CA ASN A 277 -2.71 -17.08 24.46
C ASN A 277 -2.05 -15.71 24.73
N PRO A 278 -1.10 -15.60 25.67
CA PRO A 278 -0.36 -16.67 26.35
C PRO A 278 -1.15 -17.51 27.36
N SER A 279 -0.88 -18.82 27.43
CA SER A 279 -1.47 -19.76 28.38
C SER A 279 -0.62 -19.87 29.66
N PRO A 280 -1.15 -19.51 30.84
CA PRO A 280 -0.39 -19.51 32.09
C PRO A 280 -0.23 -20.90 32.74
N LYS A 281 -1.02 -21.90 32.31
CA LYS A 281 -0.97 -23.25 32.89
C LYS A 281 -0.72 -24.35 31.86
N GLY A 282 -0.65 -24.00 30.57
CA GLY A 282 -0.62 -24.97 29.47
C GLY A 282 -2.00 -25.38 28.98
N VAL A 283 -3.09 -24.89 29.57
CA VAL A 283 -4.46 -25.14 29.08
C VAL A 283 -4.84 -24.06 28.08
N VAL A 284 -5.30 -24.47 26.89
CA VAL A 284 -5.85 -23.59 25.85
C VAL A 284 -7.16 -24.15 25.31
N TYR A 285 -7.99 -23.27 24.79
CA TYR A 285 -9.26 -23.56 24.16
C TYR A 285 -9.15 -23.19 22.69
N ILE A 286 -9.56 -24.10 21.82
CA ILE A 286 -9.77 -23.82 20.41
C ILE A 286 -11.26 -23.57 20.23
N HIS A 287 -11.61 -22.35 19.87
CA HIS A 287 -12.96 -21.93 19.57
C HIS A 287 -13.19 -21.92 18.06
N THR A 288 -14.36 -22.36 17.59
CA THR A 288 -14.74 -22.25 16.18
C THR A 288 -16.10 -21.54 16.01
N ASN A 289 -16.15 -20.49 15.18
CA ASN A 289 -17.41 -19.87 14.73
C ASN A 289 -17.87 -20.54 13.42
N ASP A 290 -19.14 -20.95 13.37
CA ASP A 290 -19.80 -21.46 12.16
C ASP A 290 -19.07 -22.63 11.46
N PHE A 291 -18.44 -23.50 12.25
CA PHE A 291 -17.87 -24.76 11.77
C PHE A 291 -18.53 -25.96 12.47
N THR A 292 -18.95 -26.95 11.69
CA THR A 292 -19.40 -28.24 12.18
C THR A 292 -18.67 -29.33 11.43
N GLY A 293 -18.00 -30.22 12.16
CA GLY A 293 -17.20 -31.27 11.56
C GLY A 293 -16.00 -31.65 12.40
N LYS A 294 -15.07 -32.40 11.78
CA LYS A 294 -13.89 -32.93 12.44
C LYS A 294 -12.64 -32.14 12.08
N LEU A 295 -11.81 -31.84 13.07
CA LEU A 295 -10.52 -31.15 12.92
C LEU A 295 -9.37 -31.94 13.56
N ASN A 296 -8.22 -31.88 12.93
CA ASN A 296 -6.96 -32.38 13.46
C ASN A 296 -6.20 -31.23 14.12
N ILE A 297 -5.73 -31.46 15.35
CA ILE A 297 -5.02 -30.48 16.16
C ILE A 297 -3.61 -30.99 16.39
N GLN A 298 -2.62 -30.16 16.11
CA GLN A 298 -1.21 -30.50 16.25
C GLN A 298 -0.47 -29.32 16.90
N VAL A 299 0.39 -29.58 17.87
CA VAL A 299 1.32 -28.58 18.41
C VAL A 299 2.73 -29.04 18.08
N VAL A 300 3.52 -28.13 17.52
CA VAL A 300 4.93 -28.35 17.20
C VAL A 300 5.81 -27.35 17.94
N ASP A 301 7.01 -27.79 18.33
CA ASP A 301 8.03 -26.89 18.88
C ASP A 301 8.79 -26.15 17.77
N LEU A 302 9.70 -25.23 18.15
CA LEU A 302 10.51 -24.45 17.20
C LEU A 302 11.50 -25.30 16.38
N ALA A 303 11.77 -26.55 16.78
CA ALA A 303 12.59 -27.49 16.03
C ALA A 303 11.73 -28.33 15.06
N GLY A 304 10.42 -28.07 14.96
CA GLY A 304 9.49 -28.80 14.10
C GLY A 304 9.04 -30.16 14.65
N ARG A 305 9.36 -30.49 15.91
CA ARG A 305 8.93 -31.75 16.53
C ARG A 305 7.49 -31.63 16.99
N ILE A 306 6.70 -32.67 16.75
CA ILE A 306 5.31 -32.75 17.19
C ILE A 306 5.29 -33.07 18.68
N VAL A 307 4.77 -32.16 19.49
CA VAL A 307 4.71 -32.28 20.95
C VAL A 307 3.29 -32.55 21.47
N TYR A 308 2.27 -32.33 20.64
CA TYR A 308 0.89 -32.73 20.89
C TYR A 308 0.19 -33.05 19.57
N ARG A 309 -0.69 -34.04 19.58
CA ARG A 309 -1.52 -34.41 18.43
C ARG A 309 -2.86 -34.97 18.87
N SER A 310 -3.93 -34.48 18.25
CA SER A 310 -5.28 -35.02 18.32
C SER A 310 -5.85 -35.08 16.91
N VAL A 311 -6.58 -36.15 16.58
CA VAL A 311 -7.12 -36.42 15.25
C VAL A 311 -8.63 -36.54 15.38
N ASP A 312 -9.37 -36.07 14.38
CA ASP A 312 -10.82 -36.20 14.30
C ASP A 312 -11.58 -35.60 15.51
N VAL A 313 -11.13 -34.45 16.00
CA VAL A 313 -11.82 -33.70 17.07
C VAL A 313 -13.10 -33.11 16.51
N GLU A 314 -14.23 -33.55 17.06
CA GLU A 314 -15.56 -33.11 16.65
C GLU A 314 -15.89 -31.73 17.23
N PHE A 315 -16.42 -30.85 16.37
CA PHE A 315 -17.00 -29.56 16.68
C PHE A 315 -18.45 -29.56 16.15
N ASN A 316 -19.42 -29.31 17.02
CA ASN A 316 -20.85 -29.46 16.73
C ASN A 316 -21.58 -28.22 17.28
N SER A 317 -22.69 -27.83 16.66
CA SER A 317 -23.53 -26.70 17.13
C SER A 317 -24.09 -26.89 18.55
N ASP A 318 -24.25 -28.13 18.99
CA ASP A 318 -24.97 -28.48 20.22
C ASP A 318 -24.04 -28.82 21.40
N SER A 319 -22.74 -28.99 21.15
CA SER A 319 -21.73 -29.30 22.16
C SER A 319 -20.57 -28.33 22.02
N SER A 320 -20.46 -27.39 22.96
CA SER A 320 -19.41 -26.38 23.14
C SER A 320 -18.60 -26.04 21.87
N PHE A 321 -18.78 -24.83 21.34
CA PHE A 321 -17.93 -24.24 20.27
C PHE A 321 -16.43 -24.22 20.61
N GLU A 322 -16.05 -24.69 21.79
CA GLU A 322 -14.73 -24.67 22.36
C GLU A 322 -14.25 -26.10 22.67
N LYS A 323 -13.01 -26.41 22.28
CA LYS A 323 -12.31 -27.62 22.70
C LYS A 323 -11.12 -27.27 23.59
N GLU A 324 -11.12 -27.80 24.80
CA GLU A 324 -9.96 -27.73 25.70
C GLU A 324 -8.83 -28.64 25.21
N ILE A 325 -7.62 -28.08 25.19
CA ILE A 325 -6.36 -28.74 24.96
C ILE A 325 -5.45 -28.51 26.17
N ASN A 326 -5.08 -29.60 26.83
CA ASN A 326 -4.20 -29.57 27.99
C ASN A 326 -2.76 -29.87 27.57
N LEU A 327 -1.90 -28.84 27.65
CA LEU A 327 -0.49 -28.88 27.32
C LEU A 327 0.39 -28.65 28.56
N ASN A 328 -0.14 -28.93 29.76
CA ASN A 328 0.54 -28.65 31.03
C ASN A 328 1.87 -29.41 31.20
N GLN A 329 2.10 -30.44 30.38
CA GLN A 329 3.34 -31.23 30.34
C GLN A 329 4.44 -30.60 29.48
N LEU A 330 4.12 -29.56 28.70
CA LEU A 330 5.08 -28.86 27.87
C LEU A 330 5.86 -27.83 28.69
N GLN A 331 7.13 -27.63 28.34
CA GLN A 331 7.95 -26.58 28.93
C GLN A 331 7.41 -25.19 28.56
N LYS A 332 7.73 -24.20 29.38
CA LYS A 332 7.44 -22.80 29.07
C LYS A 332 8.21 -22.40 27.81
N GLY A 333 7.52 -21.79 26.84
CA GLY A 333 8.13 -21.50 25.56
C GLY A 333 7.13 -21.15 24.45
N ILE A 334 7.66 -21.01 23.24
CA ILE A 334 6.91 -20.71 22.03
C ILE A 334 6.70 -22.02 21.26
N TYR A 335 5.46 -22.25 20.88
CA TYR A 335 5.02 -23.37 20.07
C TYR A 335 4.22 -22.86 18.88
N ILE A 336 3.98 -23.74 17.91
CA ILE A 336 3.07 -23.49 16.80
C ILE A 336 1.94 -24.51 16.92
N ILE A 337 0.71 -24.02 17.01
CA ILE A 337 -0.49 -24.85 16.99
C ILE A 337 -1.12 -24.80 15.61
N LYS A 338 -1.42 -25.98 15.06
CA LYS A 338 -2.02 -26.19 13.74
C LYS A 338 -3.35 -26.90 13.92
N VAL A 339 -4.39 -26.35 13.31
CA VAL A 339 -5.75 -26.90 13.29
C VAL A 339 -6.14 -27.12 11.83
N SER A 340 -6.48 -28.35 11.44
CA SER A 340 -6.67 -28.67 10.02
C SER A 340 -7.61 -29.84 9.72
N ASN A 341 -8.26 -29.80 8.56
CA ASN A 341 -8.91 -30.94 7.91
C ASN A 341 -8.75 -30.79 6.38
N GLN A 342 -9.67 -31.34 5.58
CA GLN A 342 -9.64 -31.20 4.11
C GLN A 342 -9.94 -29.76 3.63
N GLU A 343 -10.64 -28.95 4.42
CA GLU A 343 -11.11 -27.61 4.06
C GLU A 343 -10.41 -26.49 4.86
N ILE A 344 -10.00 -26.79 6.09
CA ILE A 344 -9.42 -25.86 7.05
C ILE A 344 -7.93 -26.17 7.21
N ASN A 345 -7.10 -25.13 7.16
CA ASN A 345 -5.69 -25.22 7.52
C ASN A 345 -5.27 -23.93 8.24
N PHE A 346 -5.44 -23.92 9.56
CA PHE A 346 -5.18 -22.80 10.45
C PHE A 346 -3.90 -23.04 11.26
N THR A 347 -3.11 -21.99 11.49
CA THR A 347 -1.89 -22.06 12.29
C THR A 347 -1.69 -20.78 13.10
N GLU A 348 -1.39 -20.91 14.39
CA GLU A 348 -1.13 -19.78 15.29
C GLU A 348 0.11 -20.04 16.16
N LYS A 349 0.80 -18.97 16.57
CA LYS A 349 1.87 -19.06 17.58
C LYS A 349 1.23 -19.18 18.96
N LEU A 350 1.61 -20.19 19.72
CA LEU A 350 1.15 -20.41 21.08
C LEU A 350 2.27 -20.13 22.10
N PHE A 351 1.97 -19.33 23.11
CA PHE A 351 2.90 -19.02 24.20
C PHE A 351 2.46 -19.74 25.48
N ILE A 352 3.31 -20.63 26.03
CA ILE A 352 3.09 -21.27 27.34
C ILE A 352 3.99 -20.59 28.38
N LYS A 353 3.38 -20.05 29.45
CA LYS A 353 4.05 -19.21 30.45
C LYS A 353 4.37 -19.88 31.78
#